data_AF-A0A7C6BDB1-F1
#
_entry.id   AF-A0A7C6BDB1-F1
#
_cell.length_a   1.000
_cell.length_b   1.000
_cell.length_c   1.000
_cell.angle_alpha   90.00
_cell.angle_beta   90.00
_cell.angle_gamma   90.00
#
_symmetry.space_group_name_H-M   'P 1'
#
loop_
_entity.id
_entity.type
_entity.pdbx_description
1 polymer ?
#
loop_
_entity_poly.entity_id
_entity_poly.type
_entity_poly.pdbx_seq_one_letter_code
_entity_poly.pdbx_strand_id
1 'polypeptide(L)'
;MTLVFSFGILLAQDNQPKSELPSITVKTLDGKSIKASEFSNEGKPYVICFWATWCKPCMMELNAMAELYDDWQEETGIKIYAVSIDDARTCPKVKPLVSGS
;
A
#
# COMPACT_ATOMS: atom_id res chain seq x y z
N MET A 1 16.93 14.02 -53.95
CA MET A 1 16.42 14.80 -52.80
C MET A 1 16.09 13.80 -51.71
N THR A 2 17.06 13.52 -50.86
CA THR A 2 17.00 12.46 -49.85
C THR A 2 16.19 12.95 -48.66
N LEU A 3 15.07 12.29 -48.34
CA LEU A 3 14.36 12.48 -47.07
C LEU A 3 14.28 11.13 -46.38
N VAL A 4 15.37 10.80 -45.69
CA VAL A 4 15.34 9.80 -44.62
C VAL A 4 14.56 10.43 -43.48
N PHE A 5 13.26 10.11 -43.38
CA PHE A 5 12.55 10.29 -42.11
C PHE A 5 13.10 9.22 -41.18
N SER A 6 14.16 9.57 -40.44
CA SER A 6 14.51 8.86 -39.22
C SER A 6 13.31 8.96 -38.28
N PHE A 7 12.44 7.97 -38.35
CA PHE A 7 11.55 7.62 -37.27
C PHE A 7 12.46 7.06 -36.19
N GLY A 8 13.06 7.98 -35.42
CA GLY A 8 13.79 7.64 -34.22
C GLY A 8 12.80 6.95 -33.31
N ILE A 9 12.86 5.62 -33.26
CA ILE A 9 12.29 4.86 -32.18
C ILE A 9 13.08 5.31 -30.95
N LEU A 10 12.55 6.33 -30.27
CA LEU A 10 12.95 6.68 -28.93
C LEU A 10 12.44 5.52 -28.06
N LEU A 11 13.22 4.44 -27.99
CA LEU A 11 13.14 3.53 -26.86
C LEU A 11 13.63 4.33 -25.66
N ALA A 12 12.74 5.16 -25.09
CA ALA A 12 12.85 5.50 -23.69
C ALA A 12 12.69 4.17 -22.95
N GLN A 13 13.81 3.48 -22.72
CA GLN A 13 13.88 2.47 -21.69
C GLN A 13 13.64 3.23 -20.40
N ASP A 14 12.38 3.23 -19.95
CA ASP A 14 12.03 3.70 -18.62
C ASP A 14 12.57 2.67 -17.63
N ASN A 15 13.90 2.70 -17.45
CA ASN A 15 14.61 1.91 -16.48
C ASN A 15 14.54 2.63 -15.14
N GLN A 16 13.31 2.89 -14.66
CA GLN A 16 13.15 3.21 -13.25
C GLN A 16 13.58 1.96 -12.48
N PRO A 17 14.49 2.07 -11.50
CA PRO A 17 14.68 0.99 -10.57
C PRO A 17 13.32 0.72 -9.93
N LYS A 18 12.71 -0.42 -10.25
CA LYS A 18 11.52 -0.91 -9.56
C LYS A 18 11.92 -0.98 -8.08
N SER A 19 11.51 0.01 -7.29
CA SER A 19 11.84 0.02 -5.87
C SER A 19 10.98 -1.05 -5.23
N GLU A 20 11.50 -2.27 -5.18
CA GLU A 20 10.83 -3.38 -4.55
C GLU A 20 10.83 -3.16 -3.05
N LEU A 21 9.69 -3.43 -2.41
CA LEU A 21 9.58 -3.34 -0.97
C LEU A 21 10.60 -4.29 -0.31
N PRO A 22 11.15 -3.91 0.84
CA PRO A 22 12.08 -4.77 1.57
C PRO A 22 11.38 -6.08 1.96
N SER A 23 12.13 -7.18 1.98
CA SER A 23 11.63 -8.51 2.37
C SER A 23 11.49 -8.65 3.89
N ILE A 24 10.69 -7.78 4.50
CA ILE A 24 10.36 -7.80 5.93
C ILE A 24 9.11 -8.65 6.12
N THR A 25 9.12 -9.53 7.12
CA THR A 25 7.94 -10.33 7.47
C THR A 25 7.02 -9.54 8.38
N VAL A 26 5.76 -9.42 7.99
CA VAL A 26 4.67 -8.81 8.75
C VAL A 26 3.63 -9.87 9.08
N LYS A 27 2.89 -9.66 10.18
CA LYS A 27 1.80 -10.53 10.61
C LYS A 27 0.46 -9.90 10.28
N THR A 28 -0.41 -10.71 9.72
CA THR A 28 -1.81 -10.38 9.49
C THR A 28 -2.62 -10.51 10.80
N LEU A 29 -3.86 -10.00 10.82
CA LEU A 29 -4.75 -10.04 11.99
C LEU A 29 -5.23 -11.47 12.36
N ASP A 30 -5.17 -12.38 11.39
CA ASP A 30 -5.38 -13.82 11.49
C ASP A 30 -4.12 -14.59 11.91
N GLY A 31 -2.98 -13.89 12.05
CA GLY A 31 -1.72 -14.46 12.55
C GLY A 31 -0.85 -15.11 11.48
N LYS A 32 -1.28 -15.08 10.21
CA LYS A 32 -0.46 -15.50 9.07
C LYS A 32 0.70 -14.54 8.84
N SER A 33 1.87 -15.07 8.55
CA SER A 33 3.05 -14.31 8.13
C SER A 33 3.02 -14.05 6.62
N ILE A 34 3.29 -12.82 6.21
CA ILE A 34 3.42 -12.38 4.80
C ILE A 34 4.65 -11.48 4.68
N LYS A 35 5.40 -11.53 3.58
CA LYS A 35 6.48 -10.57 3.34
C LYS A 35 5.92 -9.29 2.73
N ALA A 36 6.44 -8.14 3.13
CA ALA A 36 6.05 -6.86 2.55
C ALA A 36 6.35 -6.80 1.03
N SER A 37 7.37 -7.52 0.55
CA SER A 37 7.65 -7.70 -0.88
C SER A 37 6.55 -8.43 -1.67
N GLU A 38 5.61 -9.11 -0.99
CA GLU A 38 4.44 -9.74 -1.60
C GLU A 38 3.24 -8.78 -1.71
N PHE A 39 3.34 -7.56 -1.17
CA PHE A 39 2.28 -6.56 -1.30
C PHE A 39 2.13 -6.16 -2.76
N SER A 40 0.92 -6.36 -3.28
CA SER A 40 0.60 -6.15 -4.68
C SER A 40 -0.90 -6.01 -4.84
N ASN A 41 -1.28 -5.29 -5.90
CA ASN A 41 -2.67 -5.07 -6.26
C ASN A 41 -2.88 -5.27 -7.76
N GLU A 42 -2.32 -6.35 -8.32
CA GLU A 42 -2.58 -6.76 -9.72
C GLU A 42 -2.31 -5.65 -10.77
N GLY A 43 -1.33 -4.78 -10.52
CA GLY A 43 -1.01 -3.64 -11.38
C GLY A 43 -1.84 -2.37 -11.15
N LYS A 44 -2.86 -2.43 -10.27
CA LYS A 44 -3.61 -1.28 -9.77
C LYS A 44 -2.85 -0.58 -8.62
N PRO A 45 -3.16 0.70 -8.32
CA PRO A 45 -2.52 1.42 -7.24
C PRO A 45 -2.76 0.76 -5.87
N TYR A 46 -1.81 0.87 -4.96
CA TYR A 46 -2.01 0.56 -3.56
C TYR A 46 -1.27 1.56 -2.68
N VAL A 47 -1.76 1.73 -1.45
CA VAL A 47 -1.18 2.63 -0.45
C VAL A 47 -0.86 1.82 0.81
N ILE A 48 0.30 2.08 1.39
CA ILE A 48 0.67 1.53 2.70
C ILE A 48 0.52 2.64 3.73
N CYS A 49 -0.38 2.44 4.69
CA CYS A 49 -0.64 3.38 5.77
C CYS A 49 -0.03 2.83 7.06
N PHE A 50 1.02 3.47 7.56
CA PHE A 50 1.59 3.11 8.86
C PHE A 50 0.82 3.82 9.97
N TRP A 51 0.37 3.06 10.96
CA TRP A 51 -0.44 3.59 12.06
C TRP A 51 -0.13 2.86 13.37
N ALA A 52 -0.63 3.38 14.49
CA ALA A 52 -0.50 2.73 15.78
C ALA A 52 -1.72 2.98 16.66
N THR A 53 -1.99 2.06 17.59
CA THR A 53 -3.13 2.16 18.53
C THR A 53 -3.12 3.43 19.39
N TRP A 54 -1.94 4.04 19.58
CA TRP A 54 -1.73 5.27 20.34
C TRP A 54 -1.62 6.52 19.44
N CYS A 55 -1.65 6.37 18.12
CA CYS A 55 -1.59 7.48 17.18
C CYS A 55 -3.00 7.96 16.81
N LYS A 56 -3.54 8.90 17.60
CA LYS A 56 -4.85 9.51 17.35
C LYS A 56 -5.01 10.13 15.95
N PRO A 57 -4.07 10.97 15.43
CA PRO A 57 -4.23 11.52 14.08
C PRO A 57 -4.21 10.43 12.99
N CYS A 58 -3.38 9.38 13.13
CA CYS A 58 -3.37 8.27 12.18
C CYS A 58 -4.75 7.57 12.08
N MET A 59 -5.43 7.39 13.22
CA MET A 59 -6.79 6.82 13.23
C MET A 59 -7.81 7.72 12.57
N MET A 60 -7.68 9.04 12.72
CA MET A 60 -8.56 10.00 12.03
C MET A 60 -8.37 9.94 10.52
N GLU A 61 -7.12 9.84 10.05
CA GLU A 61 -6.80 9.67 8.63
C GLU A 61 -7.38 8.36 8.07
N LEU A 62 -7.21 7.24 8.79
CA LEU A 62 -7.76 5.94 8.40
C LEU A 62 -9.30 5.97 8.31
N ASN A 63 -9.98 6.61 9.26
CA ASN A 63 -11.44 6.76 9.22
C ASN A 63 -11.88 7.62 8.04
N ALA A 64 -11.20 8.74 7.78
CA ALA A 64 -11.51 9.58 6.63
C ALA A 64 -11.29 8.84 5.29
N MET A 65 -10.25 8.01 5.18
CA MET A 65 -10.05 7.16 4.00
C MET A 65 -11.12 6.08 3.89
N ALA A 66 -11.57 5.50 5.01
CA ALA A 66 -12.63 4.49 5.01
C ALA A 66 -13.97 5.04 4.48
N GLU A 67 -14.30 6.30 4.79
CA GLU A 67 -15.51 6.98 4.27
C GLU A 67 -15.53 7.11 2.74
N LEU A 68 -14.36 7.22 2.11
CA LEU A 68 -14.20 7.39 0.65
C LEU A 68 -13.74 6.11 -0.06
N TYR A 69 -13.53 5.01 0.69
CA TYR A 69 -12.81 3.86 0.17
C TYR A 69 -13.57 3.14 -0.96
N ASP A 70 -14.89 3.06 -0.84
CA ASP A 70 -15.74 2.40 -1.83
C ASP A 70 -15.70 3.14 -3.18
N ASP A 71 -15.79 4.47 -3.16
CA ASP A 71 -15.69 5.30 -4.37
C ASP A 71 -14.29 5.15 -5.01
N TRP A 72 -13.22 5.21 -4.21
CA TRP A 72 -11.86 5.04 -4.74
C TRP A 72 -11.63 3.63 -5.30
N GLN A 73 -12.26 2.62 -4.72
CA GLN A 73 -12.21 1.25 -5.21
C GLN A 73 -12.94 1.10 -6.54
N GLU A 74 -14.08 1.77 -6.74
CA GLU A 74 -14.78 1.78 -8.02
C GLU A 74 -13.97 2.50 -9.10
N GLU A 75 -13.42 3.68 -8.78
CA GLU A 75 -12.71 4.52 -9.75
C GLU A 75 -11.32 3.97 -10.14
N THR A 76 -10.59 3.43 -9.18
CA THR A 76 -9.16 3.10 -9.35
C THR A 76 -8.81 1.66 -8.99
N GLY A 77 -9.70 0.97 -8.25
CA GLY A 77 -9.42 -0.32 -7.64
C GLY A 77 -8.26 -0.29 -6.64
N ILE A 78 -8.12 0.81 -5.90
CA ILE A 78 -7.04 1.02 -4.93
C ILE A 78 -7.09 0.07 -3.73
N LYS A 79 -5.96 -0.52 -3.39
CA LYS A 79 -5.82 -1.34 -2.18
C LYS A 79 -5.09 -0.58 -1.09
N ILE A 80 -5.66 -0.55 0.11
CA ILE A 80 -5.00 0.04 1.28
C ILE A 80 -4.47 -1.07 2.20
N TYR A 81 -3.17 -1.01 2.50
CA TYR A 81 -2.50 -1.85 3.48
C TYR A 81 -2.25 -1.05 4.76
N ALA A 82 -3.12 -1.19 5.76
CA ALA A 82 -2.95 -0.55 7.05
C ALA A 82 -1.99 -1.37 7.95
N VAL A 83 -0.72 -0.96 8.00
CA VAL A 83 0.34 -1.66 8.75
C VAL A 83 0.50 -1.03 10.13
N SER A 84 0.18 -1.78 11.18
CA SER A 84 0.43 -1.35 12.56
C SER A 84 1.93 -1.39 12.88
N ILE A 85 2.43 -0.33 13.51
CA ILE A 85 3.79 -0.22 14.05
C ILE A 85 3.82 -0.41 15.58
N ASP A 86 2.77 -0.99 16.15
CA ASP A 86 2.67 -1.25 17.58
C ASP A 86 3.75 -2.23 18.06
N ASP A 87 4.27 -1.98 19.26
CA ASP A 87 5.26 -2.84 19.89
C ASP A 87 4.59 -4.02 20.64
N ALA A 88 5.38 -4.87 21.29
CA ALA A 88 4.86 -6.02 22.04
C ALA A 88 3.84 -5.65 23.14
N ARG A 89 3.87 -4.41 23.67
CA ARG A 89 2.97 -3.95 24.73
C ARG A 89 1.61 -3.51 24.18
N THR A 90 1.59 -2.95 22.97
CA THR A 90 0.36 -2.39 22.38
C THR A 90 -0.22 -3.24 21.25
N CYS A 91 0.55 -4.16 20.66
CA CYS A 91 0.10 -5.12 19.66
C CYS A 91 -1.17 -5.90 20.07
N PRO A 92 -1.35 -6.35 21.33
CA PRO A 92 -2.59 -7.01 21.75
C PRO A 92 -3.85 -6.14 21.62
N LYS A 93 -3.71 -4.81 21.54
CA LYS A 93 -4.83 -3.88 21.39
C LYS A 93 -5.25 -3.66 19.94
N VAL A 94 -4.40 -4.03 18.96
CA VAL A 94 -4.63 -3.79 17.53
C VAL A 94 -5.90 -4.49 17.07
N LYS A 95 -5.99 -5.81 17.28
CA LYS A 95 -7.12 -6.62 16.80
C LYS A 95 -8.46 -6.14 17.39
N PRO A 96 -8.60 -5.98 18.72
CA PRO A 96 -9.85 -5.45 19.31
C PRO A 96 -10.24 -4.07 18.77
N LEU A 97 -9.26 -3.19 18.53
CA LEU A 97 -9.52 -1.83 18.05
C LEU A 97 -10.07 -1.80 16.63
N VAL A 98 -9.56 -2.64 15.73
CA VAL A 98 -9.98 -2.66 14.32
C VAL A 98 -11.16 -3.59 14.04
N SER A 99 -11.41 -4.59 14.90
CA SER A 99 -12.56 -5.49 14.76
C SER A 99 -13.85 -4.96 15.37
N GLY A 100 -13.75 -3.87 16.15
CA GLY A 100 -14.89 -3.22 16.80
C GLY A 100 -15.44 -2.01 16.02
N SER A 101 -14.86 -1.72 14.85
CA SER A 101 -15.30 -0.69 13.91
C SER A 101 -16.21 -1.27 12.85
#